data_AF-A0A3A8SVF1-F1
#
_entry.id   AF-A0A3A8SVF1-F1
#
_cell.length_a   1.000
_cell.length_b   1.000
_cell.length_c   1.000
_cell.angle_alpha   90.00
_cell.angle_beta   90.00
_cell.angle_gamma   90.00
#
_symmetry.space_group_name_H-M   'P 1'
#
loop_
_entity.id
_entity.type
_entity.pdbx_description
1 polymer ?
#
loop_
_entity_poly.entity_id
_entity_poly.type
_entity_poly.pdbx_seq_one_letter_code
_entity_poly.pdbx_strand_id
1 'polypeptide(L)'
;TLHGGVENTFDGSVYVRRDGDSKVYAAQGSVRWSLDKDTFALRSKELLGGLEATALATIEVRAQERSYVLQHETGTTKWRLTKPVAERADEARVATLLKNLKEHRALAFPSDSAQMRKKLGLESPLVDARFTPLSGEPVR
;
A
#
# COMPACT_ATOMS: atom_id res chain seq x y z
N THR A 1 11.93 -24.10 8.22
CA THR A 1 10.57 -24.23 7.65
C THR A 1 9.70 -25.02 8.61
N LEU A 2 8.39 -24.74 8.66
CA LEU A 2 7.41 -25.55 9.38
C LEU A 2 6.56 -26.31 8.35
N HIS A 3 6.27 -27.57 8.64
CA HIS A 3 5.42 -28.43 7.84
C HIS A 3 4.09 -28.63 8.58
N GLY A 4 2.97 -28.33 7.94
CA GLY A 4 1.63 -28.61 8.46
C GLY A 4 1.17 -30.01 8.05
N GLY A 5 0.61 -30.76 8.99
CA GLY A 5 0.00 -32.07 8.78
C GLY A 5 -1.53 -32.01 8.74
N VAL A 6 -2.16 -33.17 8.91
CA VAL A 6 -3.62 -33.31 8.94
C VAL A 6 -4.23 -32.65 10.18
N GLU A 7 -5.48 -32.23 10.05
CA GLU A 7 -6.30 -31.79 11.18
C GLU A 7 -6.79 -33.00 11.97
N ASN A 8 -6.74 -32.91 13.30
CA ASN A 8 -7.38 -33.84 14.20
C ASN A 8 -8.89 -33.55 14.22
N THR A 9 -9.69 -34.46 13.66
CA THR A 9 -11.15 -34.30 13.54
C THR A 9 -11.89 -34.35 14.89
N PHE A 10 -11.22 -34.73 15.98
CA PHE A 10 -11.84 -34.79 17.31
C PHE A 10 -11.95 -33.41 17.97
N ASP A 11 -10.87 -32.61 17.93
CA ASP A 11 -10.78 -31.33 18.65
C ASP A 11 -10.36 -30.14 17.76
N GLY A 12 -10.17 -30.37 16.45
CA GLY A 12 -9.75 -29.35 15.50
C GLY A 12 -8.30 -28.89 15.67
N SER A 13 -7.49 -29.60 16.45
CA SER A 13 -6.04 -29.34 16.51
C SER A 13 -5.35 -29.73 15.20
N VAL A 14 -4.18 -29.17 14.94
CA VAL A 14 -3.37 -29.47 13.75
C VAL A 14 -2.00 -30.00 14.16
N TYR A 15 -1.49 -30.97 13.41
CA TYR A 15 -0.14 -31.46 13.61
C TYR A 15 0.87 -30.59 12.86
N VAL A 16 2.00 -30.28 13.50
CA VAL A 16 3.09 -29.49 12.89
C VAL A 16 4.45 -30.13 13.17
N ARG A 17 5.38 -29.94 12.24
CA ARG A 17 6.77 -30.42 12.35
C ARG A 17 7.75 -29.36 11.90
N ARG A 18 8.86 -29.20 12.63
CA ARG A 18 9.97 -28.34 12.19
C ARG A 18 10.84 -29.09 11.19
N ASP A 19 11.28 -28.38 10.16
CA ASP A 19 12.23 -28.92 9.21
C ASP A 19 13.56 -29.31 9.89
N GLY A 20 14.08 -30.50 9.59
CA GLY A 20 15.22 -31.10 10.29
C GLY A 20 14.92 -31.77 11.64
N ASP A 21 13.69 -31.72 12.13
CA ASP A 21 13.23 -32.43 13.33
C ASP A 21 12.25 -33.55 12.95
N SER A 22 12.39 -34.71 13.58
CA SER A 22 11.47 -35.86 13.40
C SER A 22 10.25 -35.77 14.32
N LYS A 23 10.27 -34.90 15.33
CA LYS A 23 9.19 -34.78 16.32
C LYS A 23 7.98 -34.03 15.74
N VAL A 24 6.80 -34.62 15.92
CA VAL A 24 5.52 -34.01 15.56
C VAL A 24 4.87 -33.42 16.82
N TYR A 25 4.33 -32.22 16.69
CA TYR A 25 3.65 -31.50 17.77
C TYR A 25 2.19 -31.30 17.39
N ALA A 26 1.29 -31.33 18.39
CA ALA A 26 -0.08 -30.85 18.22
C ALA A 26 -0.16 -29.37 18.58
N ALA A 27 -0.83 -28.58 17.75
CA ALA A 27 -1.06 -27.17 17.94
C ALA A 27 -2.55 -26.84 17.77
N GLN A 28 -2.98 -25.69 18.29
CA GLN A 28 -4.36 -25.24 18.10
C GLN A 28 -4.65 -25.03 16.60
N GLY A 29 -5.84 -25.40 16.13
CA GLY A 29 -6.20 -25.29 14.71
C GLY A 29 -6.05 -23.89 14.10
N SER A 30 -6.15 -22.85 14.94
CA SER A 30 -5.89 -21.45 14.57
C SER A 30 -4.50 -21.23 13.95
N VAL A 31 -3.48 -22.01 14.37
CA VAL A 31 -2.11 -21.91 13.87
C VAL A 31 -2.05 -22.15 12.37
N ARG A 32 -2.86 -23.06 11.82
CA ARG A 32 -2.92 -23.29 10.37
C ARG A 32 -3.31 -22.01 9.62
N TRP A 33 -4.34 -21.31 10.09
CA TRP A 33 -4.80 -20.07 9.46
C TRP A 33 -3.82 -18.90 9.61
N SER A 34 -3.00 -18.92 10.66
CA SER A 34 -1.94 -17.93 10.86
C SER A 34 -0.74 -18.16 9.93
N LEU A 35 -0.45 -19.41 9.56
CA LEU A 35 0.71 -19.78 8.74
C LEU A 35 0.39 -19.92 7.25
N ASP A 36 -0.82 -20.37 6.90
CA ASP A 36 -1.28 -20.54 5.52
C ASP A 36 -1.73 -19.19 4.94
N LYS A 37 -0.76 -18.30 4.76
CA LYS A 37 -0.93 -16.97 4.17
C LYS A 37 -0.27 -16.96 2.81
N ASP A 38 -1.03 -16.61 1.78
CA ASP A 38 -0.48 -16.32 0.47
C ASP A 38 0.22 -14.94 0.45
N THR A 39 0.92 -14.65 -0.65
CA THR A 39 1.63 -13.37 -0.79
C THR A 39 0.67 -12.18 -0.78
N PHE A 40 -0.57 -12.34 -1.24
CA PHE A 40 -1.59 -11.30 -1.20
C PHE A 40 -2.01 -10.95 0.24
N ALA A 41 -2.19 -11.97 1.09
CA ALA A 41 -2.53 -11.81 2.49
C ALA A 41 -1.43 -11.08 3.26
N LEU A 42 -0.17 -11.34 2.92
CA LEU A 42 1.01 -10.74 3.57
C LEU A 42 1.36 -9.34 3.05
N ARG A 43 1.02 -9.01 1.80
CA ARG A 43 1.29 -7.69 1.22
C ARG A 43 0.42 -6.61 1.87
N SER A 44 1.05 -5.46 2.16
CA SER A 44 0.31 -4.23 2.46
C SER A 44 -0.58 -3.90 1.27
N LYS A 45 -1.85 -3.64 1.54
CA LYS A 45 -2.85 -3.27 0.52
C LYS A 45 -3.05 -1.76 0.48
N GLU A 46 -2.31 -1.00 1.27
CA GLU A 46 -2.41 0.45 1.36
C GLU A 46 -1.60 1.11 0.25
N LEU A 47 -2.18 2.08 -0.44
CA LEU A 47 -1.49 2.80 -1.52
C LEU A 47 -0.40 3.72 -0.97
N LEU A 48 -0.70 4.49 0.08
CA LEU A 48 0.23 5.45 0.66
C LEU A 48 1.09 4.88 1.81
N GLY A 49 0.97 3.58 2.12
CA GLY A 49 1.84 2.88 3.09
C GLY A 49 2.06 3.62 4.43
N GLY A 50 1.01 3.72 5.26
CA GLY A 50 1.09 4.40 6.56
C GLY A 50 1.44 5.90 6.55
N LEU A 51 1.61 6.52 5.38
CA LEU A 51 1.97 7.94 5.25
C LEU A 51 0.85 8.86 5.74
N GLU A 52 1.21 9.73 6.68
CA GLU A 52 0.31 10.74 7.22
C GLU A 52 0.37 12.03 6.40
N ALA A 53 -0.77 12.71 6.27
CA ALA A 53 -0.88 13.96 5.52
C ALA A 53 0.09 15.04 6.03
N THR A 54 0.30 15.11 7.34
CA THR A 54 1.25 16.05 7.98
C THR A 54 2.71 15.73 7.71
N ALA A 55 3.01 14.49 7.32
CA ALA A 55 4.36 14.04 6.97
C ALA A 55 4.67 14.22 5.48
N LEU A 56 3.73 14.71 4.68
CA LEU A 56 3.94 15.02 3.26
C LEU A 56 4.62 16.38 3.09
N ALA A 57 5.62 16.44 2.20
CA ALA A 57 6.27 17.68 1.79
C ALA A 57 5.71 18.20 0.47
N THR A 58 5.42 17.30 -0.48
CA THR A 58 5.00 17.67 -1.84
C THR A 58 4.07 16.62 -2.42
N ILE A 59 3.03 17.08 -3.13
CA ILE A 59 2.17 16.25 -3.98
C ILE A 59 2.30 16.78 -5.40
N GLU A 60 2.84 15.97 -6.31
CA GLU A 60 2.89 16.27 -7.74
C GLU A 60 1.87 15.41 -8.45
N VAL A 61 0.99 16.02 -9.24
CA VAL A 61 0.03 15.29 -10.07
C VAL A 61 0.20 15.71 -11.51
N ARG A 62 0.35 14.73 -12.39
CA ARG A 62 0.44 14.88 -13.84
C ARG A 62 -0.70 14.13 -14.49
N ALA A 63 -1.59 14.85 -15.16
CA ALA A 63 -2.60 14.28 -16.04
C ALA A 63 -2.47 14.92 -17.43
N GLN A 64 -3.08 14.31 -18.44
CA GLN A 64 -2.94 14.73 -19.84
C GLN A 64 -3.13 16.24 -20.07
N GLU A 65 -4.16 16.84 -19.48
CA GLU A 65 -4.47 18.26 -19.69
C GLU A 65 -4.10 19.16 -18.50
N ARG A 66 -3.92 18.59 -17.31
CA ARG A 66 -3.79 19.34 -16.07
C ARG A 66 -2.72 18.71 -15.20
N SER A 67 -1.68 19.48 -14.91
CA SER A 67 -0.63 19.11 -13.97
C SER A 67 -0.53 20.17 -12.89
N TYR A 68 -0.34 19.74 -11.64
CA TYR A 68 -0.22 20.65 -10.52
C TYR A 68 0.77 20.13 -9.48
N VAL A 69 1.30 21.08 -8.69
CA VAL A 69 2.17 20.77 -7.56
C VAL A 69 1.64 21.48 -6.32
N LEU A 70 1.45 20.71 -5.26
CA LEU A 70 1.09 21.18 -3.93
C LEU A 70 2.28 21.02 -3.00
N GLN A 71 2.55 22.05 -2.20
CA GLN A 71 3.57 22.04 -1.15
C GLN A 71 3.02 22.72 0.09
N HIS A 72 3.55 22.38 1.27
CA HIS A 72 3.24 23.17 2.45
C HIS A 72 3.79 24.59 2.33
N GLU A 73 2.99 25.58 2.72
CA GLU A 73 3.45 26.96 2.86
C GLU A 73 4.50 27.03 3.97
N THR A 74 5.63 27.70 3.70
CA THR A 74 6.80 27.74 4.57
C THR A 74 6.43 28.09 6.02
N GLY A 75 6.82 27.22 6.95
CA GLY A 75 6.55 27.41 8.38
C GLY A 75 5.10 27.10 8.80
N THR A 76 4.29 26.51 7.93
CA THR A 76 2.90 26.13 8.21
C THR A 76 2.61 24.70 7.74
N THR A 77 1.44 24.18 8.08
CA THR A 77 0.90 22.91 7.58
C THR A 77 -0.14 23.11 6.47
N LYS A 78 -0.29 24.34 5.96
CA LYS A 78 -1.28 24.68 4.92
C LYS A 78 -0.74 24.35 3.54
N TRP A 79 -1.59 23.82 2.68
CA TRP A 79 -1.25 23.49 1.31
C TRP A 79 -1.31 24.73 0.40
N ARG A 80 -0.29 24.85 -0.44
CA ARG A 80 -0.19 25.88 -1.47
C ARG A 80 0.01 25.23 -2.81
N LEU A 81 -0.74 25.68 -3.82
CA LEU A 81 -0.46 25.41 -5.20
C LEU A 81 0.78 26.20 -5.60
N THR A 82 1.85 25.52 -6.03
CA THR A 82 3.08 26.17 -6.49
C THR A 82 3.23 26.13 -8.00
N LYS A 83 2.54 25.21 -8.67
CA LYS A 83 2.41 25.12 -10.12
C LYS A 83 0.98 24.71 -10.52
N PRO A 84 0.45 25.21 -11.64
CA PRO A 84 1.10 26.11 -12.61
C PRO A 84 1.12 27.59 -12.16
N VAL A 85 0.26 27.96 -11.22
CA VAL A 85 0.17 29.30 -10.63
C VAL A 85 0.35 29.20 -9.11
N ALA A 86 0.97 30.22 -8.51
CA ALA A 86 1.22 30.25 -7.07
C ALA A 86 0.00 30.82 -6.31
N GLU A 87 -0.84 29.96 -5.75
CA GLU A 87 -2.05 30.34 -5.01
C GLU A 87 -2.34 29.41 -3.83
N ARG A 88 -3.28 29.78 -2.94
CA ARG A 88 -3.68 28.87 -1.86
C ARG A 88 -4.43 27.68 -2.44
N ALA A 89 -4.11 26.49 -1.94
CA ALA A 89 -4.90 25.32 -2.27
C ALA A 89 -6.22 25.31 -1.48
N ASP A 90 -7.21 24.62 -2.01
CA ASP A 90 -8.42 24.27 -1.26
C ASP A 90 -8.08 23.14 -0.28
N GLU A 91 -7.85 23.51 0.98
CA GLU A 91 -7.48 22.58 2.06
C GLU A 91 -8.46 21.42 2.20
N ALA A 92 -9.76 21.67 2.03
CA ALA A 92 -10.78 20.64 2.16
C ALA A 92 -10.64 19.62 1.03
N ARG A 93 -10.40 20.06 -0.21
CA ARG A 93 -10.15 19.15 -1.34
C ARG A 93 -8.88 18.34 -1.17
N VAL A 94 -7.79 18.94 -0.69
CA VAL A 94 -6.54 18.20 -0.44
C VAL A 94 -6.74 17.16 0.65
N ALA A 95 -7.41 17.52 1.75
CA ALA A 95 -7.73 16.58 2.83
C ALA A 95 -8.60 15.41 2.34
N THR A 96 -9.64 15.69 1.54
CA THR A 96 -10.48 14.64 0.95
C THR A 96 -9.68 13.73 0.00
N LEU A 97 -8.82 14.28 -0.85
CA LEU A 97 -7.96 13.50 -1.74
C LEU A 97 -7.09 12.51 -0.95
N LEU A 98 -6.36 13.00 0.06
CA LEU A 98 -5.46 12.19 0.87
C LEU A 98 -6.23 11.14 1.69
N LYS A 99 -7.38 11.52 2.25
CA LYS A 99 -8.26 10.59 2.96
C LYS A 99 -8.70 9.45 2.04
N ASN A 100 -9.22 9.78 0.86
CA ASN A 100 -9.70 8.77 -0.09
C ASN A 100 -8.57 7.81 -0.46
N LEU A 101 -7.37 8.30 -0.77
CA LEU A 101 -6.22 7.46 -1.10
C LEU A 101 -5.79 6.57 0.07
N LYS A 102 -5.84 7.07 1.30
CA LYS A 102 -5.53 6.30 2.52
C LYS A 102 -6.56 5.19 2.78
N GLU A 103 -7.82 5.40 2.40
CA GLU A 103 -8.90 4.43 2.58
C GLU A 103 -8.96 3.38 1.45
N HIS A 104 -8.38 3.67 0.28
CA HIS A 104 -8.31 2.71 -0.82
C HIS A 104 -7.46 1.50 -0.44
N ARG A 105 -7.85 0.33 -0.95
CA ARG A 105 -7.15 -0.93 -0.77
C ARG A 105 -6.91 -1.61 -2.10
N ALA A 106 -5.70 -2.11 -2.32
CA ALA A 106 -5.37 -2.92 -3.48
C ALA A 106 -6.23 -4.19 -3.49
N LEU A 107 -6.92 -4.41 -4.61
CA LEU A 107 -7.78 -5.59 -4.81
C LEU A 107 -6.99 -6.80 -5.32
N ALA A 108 -5.87 -6.55 -5.99
CA ALA A 108 -4.97 -7.57 -6.53
C ALA A 108 -3.57 -6.99 -6.75
N PHE A 109 -2.58 -7.88 -6.90
CA PHE A 109 -1.22 -7.54 -7.33
C PHE A 109 -0.88 -8.34 -8.58
N PRO A 110 -1.17 -7.82 -9.78
CA PRO A 110 -0.81 -8.46 -11.04
C PRO A 110 0.71 -8.68 -11.15
N SER A 111 1.13 -9.61 -12.01
CA SER A 111 2.55 -9.82 -12.28
C SER A 111 3.16 -8.57 -12.91
N ASP A 112 4.30 -8.13 -12.38
CA ASP A 112 5.00 -6.96 -12.90
C ASP A 112 5.84 -7.33 -14.13
N SER A 113 5.17 -7.43 -15.28
CA SER A 113 5.77 -7.70 -16.59
C SER A 113 5.42 -6.60 -17.57
N ALA A 114 6.25 -6.36 -18.59
CA ALA A 114 5.99 -5.33 -19.60
C ALA A 114 4.63 -5.53 -20.29
N GLN A 115 4.29 -6.77 -20.63
CA GLN A 115 3.00 -7.11 -21.22
C GLN A 115 1.83 -6.75 -20.30
N MET A 116 1.93 -7.05 -18.99
CA MET A 116 0.86 -6.74 -18.05
C MET A 116 0.76 -5.23 -17.77
N ARG A 117 1.88 -4.53 -17.62
CA ARG A 117 1.89 -3.06 -17.48
C ARG A 117 1.25 -2.37 -18.67
N LYS A 118 1.55 -2.81 -19.90
CA LYS A 118 0.91 -2.31 -21.12
C LYS A 118 -0.60 -2.58 -21.12
N LYS A 119 -1.02 -3.81 -20.78
CA LYS A 119 -2.44 -4.19 -20.70
C LYS A 119 -3.22 -3.35 -19.68
N LEU A 120 -2.59 -3.01 -18.56
CA LEU A 120 -3.16 -2.20 -17.49
C LEU A 120 -3.01 -0.68 -17.71
N GLY A 121 -2.35 -0.25 -18.79
CA GLY A 121 -2.11 1.17 -19.07
C GLY A 121 -1.08 1.85 -18.15
N LEU A 122 -0.27 1.08 -17.41
CA LEU A 122 0.71 1.61 -16.45
C LEU A 122 1.95 2.20 -17.13
N GLU A 123 2.19 1.89 -18.42
CA GLU A 123 3.28 2.51 -19.20
C GLU A 123 2.95 3.95 -19.65
N SER A 124 1.67 4.31 -19.70
CA SER A 124 1.20 5.63 -20.08
C SER A 124 -0.07 5.95 -19.28
N PRO A 125 0.06 6.16 -17.96
CA PRO A 125 -1.09 6.33 -17.09
C PRO A 125 -1.81 7.64 -17.41
N LEU A 126 -3.13 7.63 -17.26
CA LEU A 126 -3.96 8.84 -17.41
C LEU A 126 -3.62 9.90 -16.36
N VAL A 127 -3.24 9.43 -15.17
CA VAL A 127 -2.81 10.25 -14.03
C VAL A 127 -1.59 9.59 -13.39
N ASP A 128 -0.56 10.38 -13.18
CA ASP A 128 0.65 10.03 -12.45
C ASP A 128 0.76 10.98 -11.25
N ALA A 129 0.71 10.42 -10.05
CA ALA A 129 0.79 11.18 -8.81
C ALA A 129 2.01 10.74 -8.00
N ARG A 130 2.80 11.69 -7.51
CA ARG A 130 3.96 11.44 -6.66
C ARG A 130 3.79 12.17 -5.33
N PHE A 131 3.89 11.41 -4.25
CA PHE A 131 3.76 11.86 -2.87
C PHE A 131 5.13 11.80 -2.22
N THR A 132 5.74 12.96 -1.99
CA THR A 132 7.08 13.05 -1.38
C THR A 132 6.92 13.37 0.10
N PRO A 133 7.34 12.49 1.02
CA PRO A 133 7.33 12.78 2.45
C PRO A 133 8.45 13.75 2.83
N LEU A 134 8.36 14.33 4.04
CA LEU A 134 9.43 15.13 4.66
C LEU A 134 10.69 14.30 4.91
N SER A 135 10.53 12.98 5.12
CA SER A 135 11.62 12.02 5.25
C SER A 135 11.22 10.66 4.67
N GLY A 136 12.18 9.95 4.08
CA GLY A 136 11.95 8.65 3.43
C GLY A 136 11.77 8.75 1.92
N GLU A 137 11.36 7.63 1.33
CA GLU A 137 11.20 7.53 -0.12
C GLU A 137 9.83 8.04 -0.60
N PRO A 138 9.76 8.68 -1.77
CA PRO A 138 8.49 9.05 -2.40
C PRO A 138 7.65 7.84 -2.77
N VAL A 139 6.33 8.00 -2.69
CA VAL A 139 5.33 7.01 -3.12
C VAL A 139 4.70 7.49 -4.44
N ARG A 140 4.45 6.58 -5.38
CA ARG A 140 3.88 6.86 -6.71
C ARG A 140 2.76 5.89 -7.05
#